data_AF-A0A7K6NWB1-F1
#
_entry.id   AF-A0A7K6NWB1-F1
#
_cell.length_a   1.000
_cell.length_b   1.000
_cell.length_c   1.000
_cell.angle_alpha   90.00
_cell.angle_beta   90.00
_cell.angle_gamma   90.00
#
_symmetry.space_group_name_H-M   'P 1'
#
loop_
_entity.id
_entity.type
_entity.pdbx_description
1 polymer ?
#
loop_
_entity_poly.entity_id
_entity_poly.type
_entity_poly.pdbx_seq_one_letter_code
_entity_poly.pdbx_strand_id
1 'polypeptide(L)'
;MVEVTVTPQSSLADRPVAVQVRGLSPSQLVTLRASLTDEHGECFQSRTFFRADAAGEVDPGRHPALGGSYSGVWPMGIFWFLQPDTLFRRLVKRDVAGSPFLVRLEVFDGVCLVTGPQDQPLASCEAERWYVGPGVQRVPIREGRVRGALFLPP
;
A
#
# COMPACT_ATOMS: atom_id res chain seq x y z
N MET A 1 -11.30 -19.85 2.30
CA MET A 1 -11.63 -18.48 1.88
C MET A 1 -10.31 -17.76 1.69
N VAL A 2 -10.16 -16.99 0.61
CA VAL A 2 -8.93 -16.23 0.37
C VAL A 2 -8.91 -15.04 1.32
N GLU A 3 -7.74 -14.73 1.89
CA GLU A 3 -7.54 -13.60 2.78
C GLU A 3 -6.27 -12.85 2.38
N VAL A 4 -6.30 -11.52 2.49
CA VAL A 4 -5.11 -10.67 2.41
C VAL A 4 -5.02 -9.84 3.69
N THR A 5 -3.83 -9.80 4.27
CA THR A 5 -3.57 -9.10 5.54
C THR A 5 -2.34 -8.21 5.41
N VAL A 6 -2.37 -7.11 6.15
CA VAL A 6 -1.22 -6.22 6.37
C VAL A 6 -0.98 -6.12 7.87
N THR A 7 0.22 -6.46 8.32
CA THR A 7 0.58 -6.44 9.74
C THR A 7 1.81 -5.57 9.98
N PRO A 8 1.73 -4.56 10.87
CA PRO A 8 0.50 -4.04 11.48
C PRO A 8 -0.44 -3.36 10.46
N GLN A 9 -1.74 -3.38 10.72
CA GLN A 9 -2.75 -2.76 9.85
C GLN A 9 -2.67 -1.23 9.88
N SER A 10 -2.31 -0.65 11.03
CA SER A 10 -2.06 0.78 11.19
C SER A 10 -0.61 1.01 11.58
N SER A 11 0.09 1.85 10.82
CA SER A 11 1.54 2.06 10.95
C SER A 11 1.98 3.42 10.44
N LEU A 12 3.17 3.85 10.84
CA LEU A 12 3.81 4.99 10.20
C LEU A 12 4.24 4.64 8.77
N ALA A 13 4.16 5.62 7.87
CA ALA A 13 4.44 5.48 6.45
C ALA A 13 5.88 5.08 6.16
N ASP A 14 6.82 5.36 7.07
CA ASP A 14 8.23 4.99 7.01
C ASP A 14 8.54 3.61 7.63
N ARG A 15 7.55 2.96 8.27
CA ARG A 15 7.74 1.65 8.92
C ARG A 15 7.37 0.50 7.99
N PRO A 16 8.14 -0.60 8.00
CA PRO A 16 7.80 -1.77 7.21
C PRO A 16 6.50 -2.41 7.73
N VAL A 17 5.78 -3.07 6.82
CA VAL A 17 4.64 -3.94 7.13
C VAL A 17 4.84 -5.28 6.45
N ALA A 18 4.33 -6.34 7.04
CA ALA A 18 4.25 -7.66 6.43
C ALA A 18 2.93 -7.79 5.67
N VAL A 19 2.99 -8.21 4.41
CA VAL A 19 1.82 -8.50 3.59
C VAL A 19 1.74 -10.01 3.39
N GLN A 20 0.58 -10.59 3.66
CA GLN A 20 0.35 -12.02 3.46
C GLN A 20 -0.99 -12.26 2.78
N VAL A 21 -0.99 -13.14 1.78
CA VAL A 21 -2.18 -13.69 1.16
C VAL A 21 -2.25 -15.17 1.49
N ARG A 22 -3.40 -15.66 1.92
CA ARG A 22 -3.62 -17.06 2.31
C ARG A 22 -4.91 -17.61 1.73
N GLY A 23 -5.04 -18.94 1.76
CA GLY A 23 -6.26 -19.62 1.32
C GLY A 23 -6.42 -19.73 -0.19
N LEU A 24 -5.32 -19.55 -0.94
CA LEU A 24 -5.26 -19.81 -2.38
C LEU A 24 -5.13 -21.31 -2.64
N SER A 25 -5.35 -21.72 -3.88
CA SER A 25 -4.96 -23.07 -4.33
C SER A 25 -3.43 -23.15 -4.50
N PRO A 26 -2.81 -24.31 -4.27
CA PRO A 26 -1.38 -24.48 -4.51
C PRO A 26 -0.99 -24.09 -5.94
N SER A 27 0.11 -23.34 -6.10
CA SER A 27 0.58 -22.84 -7.40
C SER A 27 -0.39 -21.92 -8.16
N GLN A 28 -1.47 -21.43 -7.53
CA GLN A 28 -2.39 -20.47 -8.13
C GLN A 28 -1.65 -19.17 -8.49
N LEU A 29 -1.88 -18.68 -9.70
CA LEU A 29 -1.41 -17.36 -10.10
C LEU A 29 -2.40 -16.32 -9.60
N VAL A 30 -1.90 -15.24 -9.01
CA VAL A 30 -2.71 -14.14 -8.51
C VAL A 30 -2.08 -12.80 -8.83
N THR A 31 -2.92 -11.78 -8.88
CA THR A 31 -2.49 -10.38 -8.95
C THR A 31 -2.76 -9.71 -7.61
N LEU A 32 -1.71 -9.19 -6.99
CA LEU A 32 -1.80 -8.34 -5.82
C LEU A 32 -1.77 -6.88 -6.29
N ARG A 33 -2.85 -6.15 -6.01
CA ARG A 33 -2.99 -4.72 -6.29
C ARG A 33 -2.94 -3.95 -4.97
N ALA A 34 -2.13 -2.90 -4.92
CA ALA A 34 -2.23 -1.87 -3.89
C ALA A 34 -2.69 -0.58 -4.55
N SER A 35 -3.62 0.14 -3.91
CA SER A 35 -4.08 1.44 -4.38
C SER A 35 -4.36 2.41 -3.23
N LEU A 36 -4.22 3.70 -3.50
CA LEU A 36 -4.65 4.78 -2.60
C LEU A 36 -5.07 5.99 -3.41
N THR A 37 -5.96 6.80 -2.85
CA THR A 37 -6.31 8.11 -3.40
C THR A 37 -5.67 9.20 -2.55
N ASP A 38 -4.96 10.12 -3.19
CA ASP A 38 -4.28 11.21 -2.50
C ASP A 38 -5.24 12.37 -2.14
N GLU A 39 -4.72 13.41 -1.48
CA GLU A 39 -5.53 14.54 -1.03
C GLU A 39 -6.03 15.45 -2.16
N HIS A 40 -5.58 15.24 -3.40
CA HIS A 40 -6.10 15.89 -4.60
C HIS A 40 -7.07 15.01 -5.39
N GLY A 41 -7.38 13.80 -4.90
CA GLY A 41 -8.25 12.85 -5.59
C GLY A 41 -7.55 12.04 -6.67
N GLU A 42 -6.22 12.10 -6.78
CA GLU A 42 -5.47 11.27 -7.74
C GLU A 42 -5.28 9.87 -7.18
N CYS A 43 -5.63 8.85 -7.98
CA CYS A 43 -5.41 7.46 -7.64
C CYS A 43 -3.97 7.06 -7.97
N PHE A 44 -3.30 6.41 -7.03
CA PHE A 44 -2.02 5.77 -7.21
C PHE A 44 -2.18 4.28 -7.01
N GLN A 45 -1.61 3.46 -7.88
CA GLN A 45 -1.68 2.02 -7.77
C GLN A 45 -0.41 1.30 -8.23
N SER A 46 -0.25 0.08 -7.72
CA SER A 46 0.73 -0.89 -8.19
C SER A 46 0.01 -2.23 -8.40
N ARG A 47 0.47 -3.01 -9.36
CA ARG A 47 -0.07 -4.35 -9.66
C ARG A 47 1.09 -5.30 -9.85
N THR A 48 1.09 -6.40 -9.10
CA THR A 48 2.20 -7.33 -9.09
C THR A 48 1.70 -8.76 -9.13
N PHE A 49 2.34 -9.60 -9.91
CA PHE A 49 1.93 -10.99 -10.11
C PHE A 49 2.73 -11.93 -9.23
N PHE A 50 2.04 -12.85 -8.57
CA PHE A 50 2.65 -13.87 -7.73
C PHE A 50 2.09 -15.25 -8.06
N ARG A 51 2.86 -16.27 -7.70
CA ARG A 51 2.41 -17.66 -7.66
C ARG A 51 2.37 -18.09 -6.20
N ALA A 52 1.23 -18.61 -5.76
CA ALA A 52 1.09 -19.20 -4.44
C ALA A 52 2.01 -20.40 -4.27
N ASP A 53 2.52 -20.60 -3.07
CA ASP A 53 3.32 -21.77 -2.73
C ASP A 53 2.47 -23.06 -2.62
N ALA A 54 3.07 -24.14 -2.13
CA ALA A 54 2.38 -25.41 -1.94
C ALA A 54 1.30 -25.36 -0.84
N ALA A 55 1.37 -24.40 0.08
CA ALA A 55 0.38 -24.17 1.13
C ALA A 55 -0.74 -23.22 0.68
N GLY A 56 -0.67 -22.64 -0.52
CA GLY A 56 -1.63 -21.67 -0.99
C GLY A 56 -1.39 -20.26 -0.43
N GLU A 57 -0.13 -19.91 -0.17
CA GLU A 57 0.27 -18.64 0.41
C GLU A 57 1.13 -17.79 -0.54
N VAL A 58 0.97 -16.46 -0.44
CA VAL A 58 1.86 -15.47 -1.07
C VAL A 58 2.34 -14.51 0.01
N ASP A 59 3.66 -14.36 0.12
CA ASP A 59 4.35 -13.39 0.96
C ASP A 59 5.35 -12.63 0.09
N PRO A 60 5.13 -11.35 -0.25
CA PRO A 60 6.05 -10.57 -1.09
C PRO A 60 7.49 -10.44 -0.56
N GLY A 61 7.71 -10.71 0.74
CA GLY A 61 9.03 -10.73 1.34
C GLY A 61 9.78 -12.06 1.20
N ARG A 62 9.10 -13.13 0.74
CA ARG A 62 9.66 -14.47 0.56
C ARG A 62 9.52 -14.99 -0.86
N HIS A 63 8.39 -14.69 -1.50
CA HIS A 63 8.03 -15.16 -2.83
C HIS A 63 8.32 -14.06 -3.85
N PRO A 64 9.09 -14.35 -4.91
CA PRO A 64 9.44 -13.34 -5.91
C PRO A 64 8.21 -12.96 -6.73
N ALA A 65 8.05 -11.65 -6.94
CA ALA A 65 7.13 -11.14 -7.95
C ALA A 65 7.57 -11.61 -9.33
N LEU A 66 6.62 -12.13 -10.10
CA LEU A 66 6.81 -12.63 -11.46
C LEU A 66 6.79 -11.50 -12.50
N GLY A 67 6.32 -10.31 -12.11
CA GLY A 67 6.23 -9.13 -12.97
C GLY A 67 5.13 -8.17 -12.53
N GLY A 68 4.81 -7.22 -13.40
CA GLY A 68 3.91 -6.10 -13.12
C GLY A 68 4.71 -4.84 -12.82
N SER A 69 4.33 -4.10 -11.78
CA SER A 69 5.02 -2.89 -11.33
C SER A 69 6.47 -3.14 -10.89
N TYR A 70 6.80 -4.37 -10.47
CA TYR A 70 8.17 -4.81 -10.18
C TYR A 70 8.33 -6.32 -10.36
N SER A 71 9.57 -6.82 -10.26
CA SER A 71 9.90 -8.25 -10.24
C SER A 71 10.94 -8.55 -9.16
N GLY A 72 10.99 -9.81 -8.71
CA GLY A 72 11.87 -10.25 -7.62
C GLY A 72 11.26 -10.07 -6.23
N VAL A 73 12.06 -10.27 -5.19
CA VAL A 73 11.61 -10.24 -3.79
C VAL A 73 11.74 -8.82 -3.23
N TRP A 74 10.59 -8.18 -3.02
CA TRP A 74 10.51 -6.82 -2.47
C TRP A 74 9.36 -6.76 -1.46
N PRO A 75 9.63 -6.94 -0.15
CA PRO A 75 8.57 -7.00 0.87
C PRO A 75 7.60 -5.80 0.84
N MET A 76 8.13 -4.61 0.56
CA MET A 76 7.39 -3.35 0.49
C MET A 76 7.13 -2.89 -0.95
N GLY A 77 7.39 -3.73 -1.96
CA GLY A 77 7.36 -3.34 -3.37
C GLY A 77 6.00 -2.80 -3.80
N ILE A 78 4.90 -3.38 -3.31
CA ILE A 78 3.56 -2.89 -3.66
C ILE A 78 3.28 -1.45 -3.17
N PHE A 79 4.02 -0.97 -2.15
CA PHE A 79 3.93 0.41 -1.66
C PHE A 79 4.90 1.35 -2.38
N TRP A 80 6.12 0.88 -2.66
CA TRP A 80 7.16 1.72 -3.28
C TRP A 80 6.92 1.98 -4.76
N PHE A 81 6.33 1.02 -5.46
CA PHE A 81 6.10 1.08 -6.90
C PHE A 81 4.68 1.55 -7.25
N LEU A 82 4.02 2.29 -6.35
CA LEU A 82 2.78 2.98 -6.65
C LEU A 82 3.01 4.04 -7.73
N GLN A 83 2.17 4.03 -8.76
CA GLN A 83 2.20 4.98 -9.88
C GLN A 83 0.84 5.65 -10.03
N PRO A 84 0.79 6.93 -10.43
CA PRO A 84 -0.49 7.61 -10.64
C PRO A 84 -1.21 7.07 -11.87
N ASP A 85 -2.54 7.08 -11.83
CA ASP A 85 -3.36 6.77 -13.00
C ASP A 85 -3.21 7.83 -14.09
N THR A 86 -3.04 9.09 -13.69
CA THR A 86 -2.75 10.20 -14.59
C THR A 86 -1.25 10.43 -14.70
N LEU A 87 -0.73 10.49 -15.93
CA LEU A 87 0.68 10.77 -16.18
C LEU A 87 1.15 12.09 -15.55
N PHE A 88 2.42 12.12 -15.13
CA PHE A 88 3.10 13.30 -14.57
C PHE A 88 2.49 13.85 -13.27
N ARG A 89 1.74 13.03 -12.54
CA ARG A 89 1.29 13.36 -11.18
C ARG A 89 2.31 12.92 -10.13
N ARG A 90 2.34 13.66 -9.03
CA ARG A 90 3.14 13.36 -7.85
C ARG A 90 2.20 13.17 -6.67
N LEU A 91 2.46 12.15 -5.86
CA LEU A 91 1.69 11.87 -4.65
C LEU A 91 1.77 13.05 -3.68
N VAL A 92 0.63 13.55 -3.22
CA VAL A 92 0.55 14.70 -2.29
C VAL A 92 -0.07 14.30 -0.96
N LYS A 93 0.70 14.49 0.12
CA LYS A 93 0.24 14.48 1.52
C LYS A 93 0.53 15.83 2.16
N ARG A 94 -0.49 16.64 2.44
CA ARG A 94 -0.39 17.94 3.12
C ARG A 94 -0.86 17.84 4.56
N ASP A 95 -1.95 17.13 4.81
CA ASP A 95 -2.44 16.88 6.17
C ASP A 95 -1.69 15.70 6.81
N VAL A 96 -0.47 15.96 7.24
CA VAL A 96 0.40 14.93 7.84
C VAL A 96 -0.04 14.46 9.23
N ALA A 97 -0.86 15.26 9.94
CA ALA A 97 -1.22 15.00 11.33
C ALA A 97 -2.68 14.58 11.53
N GLY A 98 -3.59 15.01 10.65
CA GLY A 98 -5.02 14.76 10.81
C GLY A 98 -5.50 13.45 10.20
N SER A 99 -4.76 12.88 9.25
CA SER A 99 -5.22 11.69 8.51
C SER A 99 -4.06 10.81 7.99
N PRO A 100 -4.25 9.48 7.94
CA PRO A 100 -3.32 8.59 7.25
C PRO A 100 -3.57 8.62 5.73
N PHE A 101 -2.71 7.96 4.96
CA PHE A 101 -3.17 7.37 3.71
C PHE A 101 -3.80 6.01 3.97
N LEU A 102 -4.96 5.77 3.35
CA LEU A 102 -5.63 4.48 3.34
C LEU A 102 -5.18 3.73 2.09
N VAL A 103 -4.38 2.70 2.28
CA VAL A 103 -3.89 1.85 1.18
C VAL A 103 -4.74 0.60 1.14
N ARG A 104 -5.52 0.46 0.07
CA ARG A 104 -6.33 -0.72 -0.18
C ARG A 104 -5.48 -1.77 -0.87
N LEU A 105 -5.47 -2.99 -0.33
CA LEU A 105 -4.85 -4.15 -0.95
C LEU A 105 -5.95 -5.08 -1.43
N GLU A 106 -5.80 -5.58 -2.66
CA GLU A 106 -6.78 -6.43 -3.31
C GLU A 106 -6.06 -7.57 -4.03
N VAL A 107 -6.63 -8.77 -3.94
CA VAL A 107 -6.12 -9.97 -4.59
C VAL A 107 -7.09 -10.37 -5.68
N PHE A 108 -6.61 -10.54 -6.91
CA PHE A 108 -7.39 -11.02 -8.04
C PHE A 108 -6.87 -12.38 -8.50
N ASP A 109 -7.77 -13.20 -9.05
CA ASP A 109 -7.40 -14.47 -9.63
C ASP A 109 -6.68 -14.28 -10.97
N GLY A 110 -5.60 -15.04 -11.19
CA GLY A 110 -4.80 -14.96 -12.40
C GLY A 110 -3.95 -13.68 -12.54
N VAL A 111 -3.51 -13.43 -13.78
CA VAL A 111 -2.70 -12.26 -14.15
C VAL A 111 -3.61 -11.20 -14.76
N CYS A 112 -3.89 -10.15 -13.99
CA CYS A 112 -4.75 -9.04 -14.38
C CYS A 112 -3.90 -7.81 -14.70
N LEU A 113 -3.70 -7.53 -15.99
CA LEU A 113 -3.00 -6.33 -16.44
C LEU A 113 -3.85 -5.07 -16.24
N VAL A 114 -5.15 -5.21 -16.48
CA VAL A 114 -6.18 -4.19 -16.30
C VAL A 114 -7.31 -4.80 -15.49
N THR A 115 -7.88 -4.02 -14.60
CA THR A 115 -9.05 -4.41 -13.82
C THR A 115 -10.22 -3.55 -14.28
N GLY A 116 -11.27 -4.19 -14.79
CA GLY A 116 -12.51 -3.56 -15.18
C GLY A 116 -13.49 -3.42 -14.01
N PRO A 117 -14.63 -2.74 -14.22
CA PRO A 117 -15.64 -2.51 -13.18
C PRO A 117 -16.29 -3.78 -12.62
N GLN A 118 -16.23 -4.89 -13.36
CA GLN A 118 -16.83 -6.17 -12.97
C GLN A 118 -15.84 -7.12 -12.29
N ASP A 119 -14.55 -6.78 -12.26
CA ASP A 119 -13.55 -7.63 -11.63
C ASP A 119 -13.65 -7.51 -10.11
N GLN A 120 -14.17 -8.56 -9.48
CA GLN A 120 -14.24 -8.64 -8.03
C GLN A 120 -12.97 -9.27 -7.46
N PRO A 121 -12.35 -8.64 -6.44
CA PRO A 121 -11.21 -9.26 -5.79
C PRO A 121 -11.63 -10.50 -5.00
N LEU A 122 -10.77 -11.52 -4.99
CA LEU A 122 -10.87 -12.70 -4.14
C LEU A 122 -10.86 -12.33 -2.64
N ALA A 123 -10.09 -11.29 -2.29
CA ALA A 123 -9.98 -10.74 -0.96
C ALA A 123 -9.51 -9.29 -1.02
N SER A 124 -9.85 -8.49 0.00
CA SER A 124 -9.30 -7.16 0.16
C SER A 124 -9.14 -6.77 1.62
N CYS A 125 -8.16 -5.94 1.93
CA CYS A 125 -8.01 -5.27 3.22
C CYS A 125 -7.56 -3.83 3.03
N GLU A 126 -7.56 -3.05 4.10
CA GLU A 126 -7.08 -1.67 4.10
C GLU A 126 -6.03 -1.48 5.20
N ALA A 127 -4.94 -0.82 4.84
CA ALA A 127 -3.84 -0.48 5.74
C ALA A 127 -3.72 1.04 5.89
N GLU A 128 -3.61 1.51 7.12
CA GLU A 128 -3.40 2.92 7.42
C GLU A 128 -1.91 3.24 7.50
N ARG A 129 -1.50 4.29 6.80
CA ARG A 129 -0.13 4.79 6.74
C ARG A 129 -0.07 6.23 7.25
N TRP A 130 0.29 6.38 8.51
CA TRP A 130 0.36 7.64 9.25
C TRP A 130 1.67 8.39 9.02
N TYR A 131 1.64 9.71 9.07
CA TYR A 131 2.83 10.58 8.90
C TYR A 131 3.28 11.24 10.20
N VAL A 132 2.52 11.07 11.28
CA VAL A 132 2.82 11.58 12.62
C VAL A 132 2.65 10.44 13.62
N GLY A 133 3.66 10.26 14.48
CA GLY A 133 3.69 9.19 15.48
C GLY A 133 2.77 9.45 16.67
N PRO A 134 2.38 8.39 17.41
CA PRO A 134 1.62 8.54 18.64
C PRO A 134 2.30 9.51 19.61
N GLY A 135 1.55 10.47 20.12
CA GLY A 135 2.02 11.47 21.10
C GLY A 135 2.87 12.60 20.53
N VAL A 136 3.23 12.58 19.24
CA VAL A 136 3.95 13.70 18.61
C VAL A 136 3.05 14.92 18.54
N GLN A 137 3.56 16.05 19.06
CA GLN A 137 2.83 17.31 19.07
C GLN A 137 3.21 18.17 17.86
N ARG A 138 2.21 18.71 17.16
CA ARG A 138 2.41 19.65 16.05
C ARG A 138 2.10 21.08 16.49
N VAL A 139 3.12 21.94 16.50
CA VAL A 139 3.01 23.35 16.91
C VAL A 139 3.23 24.26 15.70
N PRO A 140 2.23 25.05 15.26
CA PRO A 140 2.42 26.05 14.23
C PRO A 140 3.35 27.17 14.69
N ILE A 141 4.35 27.52 13.88
CA ILE A 141 5.31 28.59 14.18
C ILE A 141 4.97 29.84 13.37
N ARG A 142 4.79 30.96 14.07
CA ARG A 142 4.55 32.30 13.48
C ARG A 142 5.34 33.37 14.24
N GLU A 143 6.67 33.30 14.16
CA GLU A 143 7.58 34.21 14.87
C GLU A 143 8.27 35.16 13.89
N GLY A 144 7.99 36.46 14.00
CA GLY A 144 8.52 37.47 13.06
C GLY A 144 8.20 37.12 11.59
N ARG A 145 9.24 36.92 10.78
CA ARG A 145 9.15 36.49 9.37
C ARG A 145 9.12 34.96 9.19
N VAL A 146 9.37 34.18 10.23
CA VAL A 146 9.41 32.71 10.19
C VAL A 146 8.00 32.13 10.17
N ARG A 147 7.74 31.23 9.22
CA ARG A 147 6.48 30.48 9.10
C ARG A 147 6.81 29.00 8.95
N GLY A 148 6.22 28.15 9.76
CA GLY A 148 6.48 26.71 9.72
C GLY A 148 5.62 25.91 10.69
N ALA A 149 5.98 24.66 10.88
CA ALA A 149 5.41 23.78 11.89
C ALA A 149 6.56 23.02 12.58
N LEU A 150 6.57 23.04 13.91
CA LEU A 150 7.47 22.27 14.74
C LEU A 150 6.77 20.98 15.16
N PHE A 151 7.48 19.86 15.13
CA PHE A 151 7.00 18.57 15.61
C PHE A 151 7.87 18.15 16.81
N LEU A 152 7.24 17.93 17.95
CA LEU A 152 7.90 17.55 19.20
C LEU A 152 7.57 16.08 19.52
N PRO A 153 8.55 15.29 19.98
CA PRO A 153 8.27 13.95 20.48
C PRO A 153 7.36 13.99 21.73
N PRO A 154 6.73 12.86 22.10
CA PRO A 154 5.95 12.74 23.33
C PRO A 154 6.77 13.01 24.60
#